data_AF-A0A8J4LVD6-F1
#
_entry.id   AF-A0A8J4LVD6-F1
#
_cell.length_a   1.000
_cell.length_b   1.000
_cell.length_c   1.000
_cell.angle_alpha   90.00
_cell.angle_beta   90.00
_cell.angle_gamma   90.00
#
_symmetry.space_group_name_H-M   'P 1'
#
loop_
_entity.id
_entity.type
_entity.pdbx_description
1 polymer ?
#
loop_
_entity_poly.entity_id
_entity_poly.type
_entity_poly.pdbx_seq_one_letter_code
_entity_poly.pdbx_strand_id
1 'polypeptide(L)'
;MATEGSILEAVLQHTPRRRVLVVLPAQAKCGFAGLADVACASATCRSFIKGTYAADVNVLFHELQHNIGLSHAHRGFEEYGDPSDPMGMSMRNSQAVRCHNAPYNWRIGWATTVPSGNLTAGNFTIASNRIRLTIPGSGLTDANMVIANLGRATHEPTSRSIPYPRYFLSYRVRNNTQGGYDRGLPDSYNQKVLIHTYDGTFNERDFNRSDIVDAGPRFLQRDPAFPAGNVWTGPFTPFNSTTGLGGGLRVKVVSVGPSSAVVELCRMYSQTEGKPGSAECDSNLDRDCDGLVAAVDPDCNGEWGSDTILSQGPASPLPDATDGRQASSSPPPTRSPPSSPPPARSTRAPPARSPPSAVVPGPSRSPRFSAPPPSNSPPLPQSMAPPSSPHPRTQPSSLPPSLKPLSSSSLPPPRSQRWPPSPKLRLLPRFPQPSPPLPPPHQQQPPRSRLPTPSNV
;
A
#
# COMPACT_ATOMS: atom_id res chain seq x y z
N MET A 1 23.15 20.39 -34.52
CA MET A 1 21.82 20.71 -35.07
C MET A 1 21.02 19.41 -35.12
N ALA A 2 20.08 19.23 -34.19
CA ALA A 2 19.15 18.11 -34.23
C ALA A 2 18.14 18.39 -35.35
N THR A 3 17.95 17.45 -36.27
CA THR A 3 16.99 17.55 -37.36
C THR A 3 15.58 17.64 -36.78
N GLU A 4 14.81 18.66 -37.20
CA GLU A 4 13.43 18.96 -36.77
C GLU A 4 12.43 17.79 -36.96
N GLY A 5 12.83 16.69 -37.61
CA GLY A 5 12.04 15.46 -37.70
C GLY A 5 12.03 14.58 -36.44
N SER A 6 13.06 14.63 -35.58
CA SER A 6 13.21 13.62 -34.52
C SER A 6 12.28 13.81 -33.32
N ILE A 7 11.88 15.05 -33.03
CA ILE A 7 10.97 15.35 -31.91
C ILE A 7 9.53 15.02 -32.30
N LEU A 8 9.12 15.32 -33.54
CA LEU A 8 7.77 15.00 -34.02
C LEU A 8 7.59 13.49 -34.21
N GLU A 9 8.59 12.76 -34.71
CA GLU A 9 8.56 11.29 -34.73
C GLU A 9 8.56 10.68 -33.33
N ALA A 10 9.31 11.24 -32.36
CA ALA A 10 9.26 10.78 -30.97
C ALA A 10 7.89 11.03 -30.30
N VAL A 11 7.24 12.16 -30.60
CA VAL A 11 5.89 12.48 -30.12
C VAL A 11 4.82 11.63 -30.82
N LEU A 12 4.98 11.32 -32.11
CA LEU A 12 4.03 10.48 -32.87
C LEU A 12 4.24 8.97 -32.65
N GLN A 13 5.44 8.52 -32.25
CA GLN A 13 5.70 7.14 -31.82
C GLN A 13 5.06 6.80 -30.47
N HIS A 14 4.83 7.79 -29.61
CA HIS A 14 3.90 7.67 -28.50
C HIS A 14 2.50 8.02 -29.00
N THR A 15 1.74 7.05 -29.50
CA THR A 15 0.30 7.27 -29.63
C THR A 15 -0.22 7.52 -28.21
N PRO A 16 -0.68 8.74 -27.86
CA PRO A 16 -1.21 8.99 -26.52
C PRO A 16 -2.33 7.98 -26.30
N ARG A 17 -2.12 7.07 -25.33
CA ARG A 17 -3.10 6.03 -25.06
C ARG A 17 -4.37 6.71 -24.58
N ARG A 18 -5.43 6.60 -25.37
CA ARG A 18 -6.69 7.26 -25.05
C ARG A 18 -7.39 6.49 -23.93
N ARG A 19 -7.54 7.13 -22.77
CA ARG A 19 -8.39 6.61 -21.69
C ARG A 19 -9.84 6.90 -22.02
N VAL A 20 -10.68 5.87 -22.03
CA VAL A 20 -12.09 5.95 -22.39
C VAL A 20 -12.92 5.40 -21.24
N LEU A 21 -13.70 6.27 -20.62
CA LEU A 21 -14.70 5.88 -19.64
C LEU A 21 -16.03 5.67 -20.35
N VAL A 22 -16.61 4.48 -20.20
CA VAL A 22 -17.91 4.10 -20.77
C VAL A 22 -18.88 3.86 -19.63
N VAL A 23 -19.89 4.73 -19.49
CA VAL A 23 -20.99 4.52 -18.55
C VAL A 23 -22.11 3.77 -19.28
N LEU A 24 -22.42 2.56 -18.81
CA LEU A 24 -23.46 1.71 -19.37
C LEU A 24 -24.85 2.11 -18.86
N PRO A 25 -25.94 1.76 -19.55
CA PRO A 25 -27.29 1.93 -19.03
C PRO A 25 -27.47 1.23 -17.67
N ALA A 26 -28.31 1.78 -16.79
CA ALA A 26 -28.59 1.20 -15.47
C ALA A 26 -29.16 -0.22 -15.55
N GLN A 27 -29.87 -0.55 -16.64
CA GLN A 27 -30.49 -1.85 -16.90
C GLN A 27 -29.52 -2.90 -17.43
N ALA A 28 -28.24 -2.55 -17.66
CA ALA A 28 -27.24 -3.47 -18.14
C ALA A 28 -27.09 -4.65 -17.17
N LYS A 29 -27.23 -5.89 -17.68
CA LYS A 29 -27.12 -7.14 -16.91
C LYS A 29 -25.65 -7.53 -16.72
N CYS A 30 -24.85 -6.64 -16.16
CA CYS A 30 -23.45 -6.90 -15.81
C CYS A 30 -23.36 -7.52 -14.41
N GLY A 31 -22.50 -8.53 -14.26
CA GLY A 31 -22.15 -9.15 -12.97
C GLY A 31 -21.16 -8.34 -12.13
N PHE A 32 -20.70 -7.20 -12.65
CA PHE A 32 -19.72 -6.30 -12.02
C PHE A 32 -20.29 -4.89 -11.85
N ALA A 33 -19.71 -4.12 -10.93
CA ALA A 33 -19.98 -2.69 -10.79
C ALA A 33 -19.18 -1.87 -11.80
N GLY A 34 -17.91 -2.24 -11.99
CA GLY A 34 -17.03 -1.76 -13.05
C GLY A 34 -16.14 -2.86 -13.64
N LEU A 35 -15.54 -2.58 -14.78
CA LEU A 35 -14.54 -3.44 -15.43
C LEU A 35 -13.57 -2.57 -16.23
N ALA A 36 -12.27 -2.83 -16.16
CA ALA A 36 -11.29 -2.04 -16.89
C ALA A 36 -10.14 -2.86 -17.51
N ASP A 37 -9.57 -2.29 -18.57
CA ASP A 37 -8.30 -2.76 -19.13
C ASP A 37 -7.17 -2.50 -18.14
N VAL A 38 -6.42 -3.54 -17.76
CA VAL A 38 -5.22 -3.39 -16.94
C VAL A 38 -4.06 -2.93 -17.81
N ALA A 39 -3.30 -1.93 -17.34
CA ALA A 39 -2.03 -1.52 -17.91
C ALA A 39 -2.06 -0.97 -19.33
N CYS A 40 -3.25 -0.65 -19.86
CA CYS A 40 -3.36 0.00 -21.17
C CYS A 40 -2.58 -0.71 -22.29
N ALA A 41 -2.62 -2.04 -22.36
CA ALA A 41 -1.81 -2.79 -23.34
C ALA A 41 -2.14 -2.49 -24.82
N SER A 42 -3.26 -1.80 -25.10
CA SER A 42 -3.70 -1.34 -26.42
C SER A 42 -3.70 0.19 -26.58
N ALA A 43 -3.91 0.67 -27.82
CA ALA A 43 -3.99 2.10 -28.14
C ALA A 43 -5.10 2.86 -27.38
N THR A 44 -6.12 2.14 -26.92
CA THR A 44 -7.15 2.64 -26.02
C THR A 44 -7.11 1.87 -24.71
N CYS A 45 -7.40 2.53 -23.59
CA CYS A 45 -7.66 1.87 -22.31
C CYS A 45 -9.07 2.21 -21.89
N ARG A 46 -9.87 1.18 -21.67
CA ARG A 46 -11.28 1.33 -21.39
C ARG A 46 -11.54 1.03 -19.92
N SER A 47 -12.48 1.77 -19.37
CA SER A 47 -13.13 1.50 -18.09
C SER A 47 -14.63 1.53 -18.35
N PHE A 48 -15.33 0.48 -17.95
CA PHE A 48 -16.76 0.31 -18.10
C PHE A 48 -17.40 0.42 -16.72
N ILE A 49 -18.33 1.35 -16.55
CA ILE A 49 -19.05 1.55 -15.28
C ILE A 49 -20.51 1.20 -15.52
N LYS A 50 -21.08 0.31 -14.71
CA LYS A 50 -22.51 0.02 -14.76
C LYS A 50 -23.29 1.25 -14.31
N GLY A 51 -24.36 1.61 -15.03
CA GLY A 51 -25.10 2.86 -14.79
C GLY A 51 -25.62 3.05 -13.36
N THR A 52 -25.96 1.96 -12.66
CA THR A 52 -26.37 2.00 -11.24
C THR A 52 -25.24 2.44 -10.29
N TYR A 53 -23.99 2.41 -10.74
CA TYR A 53 -22.78 2.82 -10.01
C TYR A 53 -22.11 4.04 -10.63
N ALA A 54 -22.74 4.71 -11.60
CA ALA A 54 -22.14 5.84 -12.30
C ALA A 54 -21.75 7.01 -11.37
N ALA A 55 -22.42 7.14 -10.22
CA ALA A 55 -22.13 8.13 -9.19
C ALA A 55 -21.26 7.59 -8.03
N ASP A 56 -20.87 6.31 -8.07
CA ASP A 56 -19.98 5.73 -7.06
C ASP A 56 -18.53 6.07 -7.40
N VAL A 57 -17.99 7.04 -6.66
CA VAL A 57 -16.61 7.50 -6.84
C VAL A 57 -15.58 6.40 -6.61
N ASN A 58 -15.87 5.40 -5.77
CA ASN A 58 -14.91 4.32 -5.53
C ASN A 58 -14.84 3.36 -6.72
N VAL A 59 -16.00 3.00 -7.29
CA VAL A 59 -16.03 2.16 -8.50
C VAL A 59 -15.34 2.90 -9.64
N LEU A 60 -15.66 4.18 -9.85
CA LEU A 60 -15.01 4.97 -10.88
C LEU A 60 -13.49 5.04 -10.66
N PHE A 61 -13.05 5.35 -9.44
CA PHE A 61 -11.65 5.44 -9.12
C PHE A 61 -10.95 4.08 -9.35
N HIS A 62 -11.46 2.99 -8.77
CA HIS A 62 -10.96 1.61 -8.92
C HIS A 62 -10.71 1.22 -10.38
N GLU A 63 -11.71 1.40 -11.25
CA GLU A 63 -11.56 1.03 -12.65
C GLU A 63 -10.53 1.89 -13.38
N LEU A 64 -10.48 3.20 -13.10
CA LEU A 64 -9.47 4.08 -13.68
C LEU A 64 -8.05 3.71 -13.22
N GLN A 65 -7.91 3.15 -12.02
CA GLN A 65 -6.61 2.72 -11.50
C GLN A 65 -6.08 1.46 -12.21
N HIS A 66 -6.95 0.56 -12.68
CA HIS A 66 -6.53 -0.52 -13.58
C HIS A 66 -5.89 0.01 -14.86
N ASN A 67 -6.42 1.10 -15.42
CA ASN A 67 -5.85 1.72 -16.62
C ASN A 67 -4.44 2.30 -16.38
N ILE A 68 -4.00 2.52 -15.14
CA ILE A 68 -2.59 2.91 -14.84
C ILE A 68 -1.75 1.72 -14.36
N GLY A 69 -2.23 0.50 -14.57
CA GLY A 69 -1.48 -0.73 -14.30
C GLY A 69 -1.59 -1.26 -12.88
N LEU A 70 -2.52 -0.75 -12.07
CA LEU A 70 -2.75 -1.31 -10.74
C LEU A 70 -3.60 -2.57 -10.83
N SER A 71 -3.19 -3.61 -10.11
CA SER A 71 -3.98 -4.82 -9.89
C SER A 71 -4.79 -4.68 -8.60
N HIS A 72 -5.61 -5.67 -8.26
CA HIS A 72 -6.30 -5.68 -6.99
C HIS A 72 -5.32 -5.75 -5.80
N ALA A 73 -5.61 -5.02 -4.74
CA ALA A 73 -4.90 -5.10 -3.47
C ALA A 73 -5.49 -6.24 -2.63
N HIS A 74 -4.67 -7.24 -2.33
CA HIS A 74 -5.13 -8.48 -1.72
C HIS A 74 -4.64 -8.66 -0.29
N ARG A 75 -5.15 -9.74 0.33
CA ARG A 75 -4.63 -10.30 1.56
C ARG A 75 -4.52 -11.82 1.42
N GLY A 76 -3.30 -12.35 1.35
CA GLY A 76 -3.09 -13.77 1.09
C GLY A 76 -3.75 -14.21 -0.22
N PHE A 77 -4.79 -15.05 -0.14
CA PHE A 77 -5.54 -15.54 -1.31
C PHE A 77 -6.81 -14.73 -1.62
N GLU A 78 -7.19 -13.79 -0.77
CA GLU A 78 -8.37 -12.95 -0.96
C GLU A 78 -8.04 -11.79 -1.90
N GLU A 79 -8.50 -11.86 -3.15
CA GLU A 79 -8.18 -10.91 -4.22
C GLU A 79 -8.42 -9.44 -3.84
N TYR A 80 -9.47 -9.15 -3.06
CA TYR A 80 -9.82 -7.81 -2.58
C TYR A 80 -9.53 -7.63 -1.08
N GLY A 81 -8.67 -8.45 -0.49
CA GLY A 81 -8.50 -8.54 0.97
C GLY A 81 -7.85 -7.33 1.66
N ASP A 82 -7.45 -6.29 0.94
CA ASP A 82 -6.96 -5.03 1.52
C ASP A 82 -8.06 -3.95 1.57
N PRO A 83 -8.84 -3.84 2.65
CA PRO A 83 -9.86 -2.80 2.79
C PRO A 83 -9.27 -1.41 3.10
N SER A 84 -7.94 -1.24 3.15
CA SER A 84 -7.31 0.08 3.29
C SER A 84 -7.02 0.75 1.95
N ASP A 85 -7.17 0.00 0.85
CA ASP A 85 -6.80 0.42 -0.50
C ASP A 85 -8.04 0.45 -1.41
N PRO A 86 -8.17 1.43 -2.33
CA PRO A 86 -9.26 1.48 -3.29
C PRO A 86 -9.27 0.31 -4.28
N MET A 87 -8.14 -0.35 -4.52
CA MET A 87 -7.99 -1.57 -5.32
C MET A 87 -8.33 -2.85 -4.55
N GLY A 88 -8.58 -2.78 -3.24
CA GLY A 88 -9.11 -3.89 -2.46
C GLY A 88 -10.61 -3.75 -2.22
N MET A 89 -11.10 -4.26 -1.09
CA MET A 89 -12.52 -4.22 -0.75
C MET A 89 -12.92 -2.82 -0.25
N SER A 90 -13.28 -1.94 -1.19
CA SER A 90 -14.01 -0.72 -0.83
C SER A 90 -15.43 -1.05 -0.39
N MET A 91 -15.79 -0.65 0.83
CA MET A 91 -17.15 -0.88 1.33
C MET A 91 -18.09 -0.11 0.41
N ARG A 92 -19.09 -0.80 -0.14
CA ARG A 92 -20.04 -0.35 -1.18
C ARG A 92 -20.85 0.92 -0.83
N ASN A 93 -20.65 1.50 0.36
CA ASN A 93 -21.52 2.52 0.94
C ASN A 93 -20.77 3.77 1.39
N SER A 94 -19.42 3.77 1.41
CA SER A 94 -18.68 4.96 1.79
C SER A 94 -18.38 5.79 0.54
N GLN A 95 -19.15 6.85 0.28
CA GLN A 95 -18.79 7.87 -0.74
C GLN A 95 -17.44 8.58 -0.44
N ALA A 96 -16.74 8.16 0.61
CA ALA A 96 -15.44 8.65 0.98
C ALA A 96 -14.35 7.86 0.24
N VAL A 97 -13.49 8.59 -0.45
CA VAL A 97 -12.35 8.04 -1.18
C VAL A 97 -11.28 7.55 -0.20
N ARG A 98 -10.64 6.44 -0.56
CA ARG A 98 -9.41 5.95 0.07
C ARG A 98 -8.25 6.21 -0.85
N CYS A 99 -7.11 6.46 -0.26
CA CYS A 99 -5.89 6.57 -1.04
C CYS A 99 -5.22 5.20 -1.13
N HIS A 100 -4.36 5.07 -2.13
CA HIS A 100 -3.59 3.86 -2.35
C HIS A 100 -2.72 3.51 -1.14
N ASN A 101 -2.41 2.24 -0.98
CA ASN A 101 -1.38 1.74 -0.10
C ASN A 101 0.01 2.17 -0.59
N ALA A 102 1.03 1.99 0.25
CA ALA A 102 2.38 2.41 -0.09
C ALA A 102 2.92 1.78 -1.39
N PRO A 103 2.82 0.46 -1.62
CA PRO A 103 3.28 -0.14 -2.87
C PRO A 103 2.68 0.50 -4.11
N TYR A 104 1.36 0.74 -4.12
CA TYR A 104 0.69 1.32 -5.28
C TYR A 104 0.98 2.80 -5.46
N ASN A 105 1.02 3.61 -4.40
CA ASN A 105 1.47 5.01 -4.54
C ASN A 105 2.92 5.09 -5.05
N TRP A 106 3.80 4.19 -4.59
CA TRP A 106 5.18 4.13 -5.08
C TRP A 106 5.25 3.71 -6.55
N ARG A 107 4.54 2.63 -6.92
CA ARG A 107 4.51 2.09 -8.29
C ARG A 107 4.09 3.14 -9.32
N ILE A 108 3.09 3.95 -9.00
CA ILE A 108 2.58 4.99 -9.91
C ILE A 108 3.28 6.35 -9.72
N GLY A 109 4.29 6.43 -8.85
CA GLY A 109 5.10 7.62 -8.63
C GLY A 109 4.40 8.77 -7.90
N TRP A 110 3.33 8.48 -7.14
CA TRP A 110 2.60 9.49 -6.35
C TRP A 110 3.19 9.68 -4.95
N ALA A 111 3.98 8.72 -4.47
CA ALA A 111 4.66 8.85 -3.19
C ALA A 111 6.08 8.28 -3.26
N THR A 112 6.90 8.72 -2.33
CA THR A 112 8.31 8.40 -2.16
C THR A 112 8.59 8.01 -0.71
N THR A 113 9.79 7.50 -0.47
CA THR A 113 10.21 7.16 0.90
C THR A 113 10.51 8.43 1.70
N VAL A 114 10.34 8.35 3.01
CA VAL A 114 10.93 9.33 3.94
C VAL A 114 12.45 9.38 3.76
N PRO A 115 13.14 10.45 4.20
CA PRO A 115 14.61 10.46 4.27
C PRO A 115 15.14 9.23 4.99
N SER A 116 16.13 8.55 4.40
CA SER A 116 16.67 7.26 4.89
C SER A 116 15.65 6.12 4.97
N GLY A 117 14.49 6.26 4.32
CA GLY A 117 13.43 5.25 4.31
C GLY A 117 13.54 4.23 3.18
N ASN A 118 14.49 4.36 2.25
CA ASN A 118 14.75 3.34 1.24
C ASN A 118 15.89 2.42 1.69
N LEU A 119 15.53 1.40 2.47
CA LEU A 119 16.44 0.50 3.14
C LEU A 119 16.71 -0.75 2.31
N THR A 120 17.96 -1.18 2.33
CA THR A 120 18.45 -2.43 1.78
C THR A 120 19.10 -3.26 2.87
N ALA A 121 19.41 -4.53 2.59
CA ALA A 121 20.25 -5.35 3.48
C ALA A 121 21.56 -4.65 3.90
N GLY A 122 22.18 -3.85 3.02
CA GLY A 122 23.43 -3.14 3.31
C GLY A 122 23.30 -1.99 4.31
N ASN A 123 22.09 -1.56 4.65
CA ASN A 123 21.86 -0.57 5.70
C ASN A 123 21.99 -1.15 7.12
N PHE A 124 22.14 -2.46 7.24
CA PHE A 124 22.21 -3.17 8.50
C PHE A 124 23.53 -3.93 8.63
N THR A 125 24.09 -3.91 9.83
CA THR A 125 25.19 -4.82 10.23
C THR A 125 24.77 -5.58 11.48
N ILE A 126 25.45 -6.68 11.82
CA ILE A 126 25.15 -7.42 13.06
C ILE A 126 25.30 -6.50 14.29
N ALA A 127 26.30 -5.60 14.27
CA ALA A 127 26.52 -4.64 15.35
C ALA A 127 25.54 -3.45 15.34
N SER A 128 24.81 -3.22 14.24
CA SER A 128 23.87 -2.12 14.08
C SER A 128 22.73 -2.58 13.17
N ASN A 129 21.90 -3.46 13.71
CA ASN A 129 20.79 -4.07 12.98
C ASN A 129 19.45 -3.38 13.19
N ARG A 130 19.43 -2.28 13.96
CA ARG A 130 18.23 -1.49 14.28
C ARG A 130 18.28 -0.10 13.65
N ILE A 131 17.18 0.32 13.05
CA ILE A 131 17.00 1.66 12.48
C ILE A 131 15.65 2.21 12.93
N ARG A 132 15.67 3.42 13.52
CA ARG A 132 14.46 4.13 13.94
C ARG A 132 14.11 5.21 12.92
N LEU A 133 12.85 5.24 12.47
CA LEU A 133 12.34 6.17 11.47
C LEU A 133 10.99 6.76 11.92
N THR A 134 10.71 7.98 11.46
CA THR A 134 9.39 8.59 11.60
C THR A 134 8.67 8.54 10.26
N ILE A 135 7.48 7.97 10.23
CA ILE A 135 6.62 7.89 9.05
C ILE A 135 5.50 8.91 9.21
N PRO A 136 5.44 9.98 8.40
CA PRO A 136 4.31 10.90 8.42
C PRO A 136 3.05 10.21 7.88
N GLY A 137 1.88 10.69 8.29
CA GLY A 137 0.60 10.21 7.76
C GLY A 137 0.54 10.41 6.25
N SER A 138 0.11 9.38 5.51
CA SER A 138 0.16 9.39 4.04
C SER A 138 -0.62 10.54 3.39
N GLY A 139 -1.60 11.12 4.09
CA GLY A 139 -2.34 12.29 3.63
C GLY A 139 -1.68 13.65 3.85
N LEU A 140 -0.47 13.69 4.42
CA LEU A 140 0.22 14.95 4.78
C LEU A 140 1.38 15.29 3.84
N THR A 141 1.98 14.31 3.18
CA THR A 141 3.15 14.50 2.31
C THR A 141 3.31 13.31 1.37
N ASP A 142 3.97 13.51 0.24
CA ASP A 142 4.32 12.45 -0.70
C ASP A 142 5.50 11.60 -0.20
N ALA A 143 6.32 12.11 0.73
CA ALA A 143 7.41 11.35 1.35
C ALA A 143 6.90 10.64 2.62
N ASN A 144 6.15 9.54 2.46
CA ASN A 144 5.29 9.00 3.51
C ASN A 144 5.39 7.48 3.74
N MET A 145 6.47 6.85 3.26
CA MET A 145 6.67 5.42 3.45
C MET A 145 8.12 5.06 3.76
N VAL A 146 8.31 3.84 4.24
CA VAL A 146 9.60 3.16 4.33
C VAL A 146 9.52 1.91 3.45
N ILE A 147 10.57 1.67 2.68
CA ILE A 147 10.74 0.46 1.88
C ILE A 147 11.94 -0.28 2.44
N ALA A 148 11.78 -1.54 2.81
CA ALA A 148 12.87 -2.39 3.27
C ALA A 148 13.02 -3.59 2.34
N ASN A 149 14.14 -3.65 1.61
CA ASN A 149 14.47 -4.74 0.70
C ASN A 149 15.71 -5.51 1.19
N LEU A 150 15.50 -6.66 1.83
CA LEU A 150 16.59 -7.47 2.37
C LEU A 150 17.30 -8.34 1.32
N GLY A 151 16.78 -8.34 0.09
CA GLY A 151 17.24 -9.19 -0.99
C GLY A 151 16.95 -10.68 -0.73
N ARG A 152 16.88 -11.45 -1.80
CA ARG A 152 16.74 -12.90 -1.69
C ARG A 152 18.13 -13.49 -1.49
N ALA A 153 18.37 -14.20 -0.38
CA ALA A 153 19.51 -15.12 -0.34
C ALA A 153 19.28 -16.23 -1.39
N THR A 154 20.34 -16.73 -2.01
CA THR A 154 20.27 -17.83 -2.98
C THR A 154 19.30 -18.92 -2.50
N HIS A 155 18.44 -19.40 -3.41
CA HIS A 155 17.41 -20.38 -3.08
C HIS A 155 18.09 -21.66 -2.59
N GLU A 156 18.15 -21.85 -1.26
CA GLU A 156 18.40 -23.18 -0.73
C GLU A 156 17.25 -24.06 -1.20
N PRO A 157 17.49 -25.23 -1.82
CA PRO A 157 16.44 -26.05 -2.43
C PRO A 157 15.28 -26.41 -1.48
N THR A 158 15.54 -26.41 -0.18
CA THR A 158 14.59 -26.73 0.89
C THR A 158 13.95 -25.51 1.55
N SER A 159 14.40 -24.29 1.22
CA SER A 159 13.87 -23.06 1.83
C SER A 159 12.48 -22.72 1.26
N ARG A 160 11.57 -22.32 2.16
CA ARG A 160 10.27 -21.79 1.75
C ARG A 160 10.51 -20.55 0.89
N SER A 161 10.00 -20.57 -0.35
CA SER A 161 10.10 -19.42 -1.24
C SER A 161 9.27 -18.27 -0.66
N ILE A 162 9.93 -17.32 -0.01
CA ILE A 162 9.36 -16.01 0.31
C ILE A 162 9.44 -15.22 -0.98
N PRO A 163 8.30 -14.94 -1.65
CA PRO A 163 8.32 -14.40 -3.01
C PRO A 163 9.10 -13.08 -3.07
N TYR A 164 8.91 -12.21 -2.07
CA TYR A 164 9.51 -10.88 -2.04
C TYR A 164 9.88 -10.44 -0.61
N PRO A 165 11.16 -10.42 -0.21
CA PRO A 165 11.59 -9.83 1.06
C PRO A 165 11.67 -8.29 0.93
N ARG A 166 10.64 -7.70 0.32
CA ARG A 166 10.47 -6.26 0.10
C ARG A 166 9.19 -5.82 0.78
N TYR A 167 9.36 -5.06 1.86
CA TYR A 167 8.28 -4.58 2.70
C TYR A 167 8.10 -3.09 2.51
N PHE A 168 6.85 -2.67 2.42
CA PHE A 168 6.43 -1.28 2.35
C PHE A 168 5.67 -0.95 3.63
N LEU A 169 6.15 0.04 4.37
CA LEU A 169 5.53 0.50 5.60
C LEU A 169 4.95 1.89 5.34
N SER A 170 3.67 2.07 5.67
CA SER A 170 3.00 3.38 5.63
C SER A 170 2.24 3.65 6.91
N TYR A 171 2.08 4.91 7.26
CA TYR A 171 1.25 5.32 8.38
C TYR A 171 -0.05 5.96 7.88
N ARG A 172 -1.20 5.39 8.24
CA ARG A 172 -2.50 5.82 7.74
C ARG A 172 -3.32 6.44 8.87
N VAL A 173 -3.90 7.62 8.58
CA VAL A 173 -4.76 8.35 9.51
C VAL A 173 -6.02 8.73 8.77
N ARG A 174 -7.18 8.35 9.30
CA ARG A 174 -8.47 8.72 8.73
C ARG A 174 -8.66 10.23 8.85
N ASN A 175 -8.92 10.91 7.73
CA ASN A 175 -9.30 12.31 7.73
C ASN A 175 -10.84 12.45 7.84
N ASN A 176 -11.32 13.22 8.81
CA ASN A 176 -12.76 13.46 8.97
C ASN A 176 -13.30 14.58 8.07
N THR A 177 -12.42 15.29 7.35
CA THR A 177 -12.79 16.37 6.43
C THR A 177 -13.39 15.80 5.14
N GLN A 178 -14.46 16.40 4.65
CA GLN A 178 -15.07 16.00 3.38
C GLN A 178 -14.10 16.16 2.21
N GLY A 179 -13.92 15.09 1.44
CA GLY A 179 -12.94 15.04 0.35
C GLY A 179 -11.49 14.90 0.82
N GLY A 180 -11.25 14.80 2.13
CA GLY A 180 -9.91 14.59 2.68
C GLY A 180 -9.34 13.21 2.35
N TYR A 181 -8.02 13.15 2.27
CA TYR A 181 -7.25 11.91 2.12
C TYR A 181 -7.70 10.87 3.15
N ASP A 182 -7.95 9.62 2.74
CA ASP A 182 -8.36 8.54 3.65
C ASP A 182 -9.61 8.77 4.48
N ARG A 183 -10.52 9.64 4.03
CA ARG A 183 -11.83 9.75 4.67
C ARG A 183 -12.57 8.41 4.72
N GLY A 184 -12.36 7.56 3.71
CA GLY A 184 -12.99 6.23 3.63
C GLY A 184 -12.24 5.12 4.36
N LEU A 185 -11.14 5.40 5.05
CA LEU A 185 -10.29 4.39 5.70
C LEU A 185 -11.06 3.72 6.86
N PRO A 186 -11.15 2.38 6.96
CA PRO A 186 -11.87 1.73 8.07
C PRO A 186 -11.21 2.01 9.44
N ASP A 187 -12.00 1.97 10.52
CA ASP A 187 -11.51 2.36 11.86
C ASP A 187 -10.40 1.42 12.35
N SER A 188 -10.43 0.15 11.93
CA SER A 188 -9.39 -0.82 12.20
C SER A 188 -8.01 -0.43 11.65
N TYR A 189 -7.96 0.46 10.66
CA TYR A 189 -6.74 0.95 10.01
C TYR A 189 -6.41 2.42 10.35
N ASN A 190 -7.25 3.10 11.14
CA ASN A 190 -6.98 4.47 11.56
C ASN A 190 -5.86 4.53 12.60
N GLN A 191 -4.88 5.41 12.38
CA GLN A 191 -3.67 5.55 13.22
C GLN A 191 -2.90 4.23 13.33
N LYS A 192 -2.73 3.57 12.17
CA LYS A 192 -2.01 2.31 12.06
C LYS A 192 -0.82 2.42 11.13
N VAL A 193 0.24 1.69 11.47
CA VAL A 193 1.32 1.38 10.54
C VAL A 193 0.92 0.13 9.78
N LEU A 194 0.73 0.25 8.47
CA LEU A 194 0.37 -0.85 7.58
C LEU A 194 1.64 -1.39 6.94
N ILE A 195 1.75 -2.71 6.91
CA ILE A 195 2.86 -3.43 6.29
C ILE A 195 2.33 -4.17 5.09
N HIS A 196 2.89 -3.86 3.93
CA HIS A 196 2.59 -4.52 2.67
C HIS A 196 3.82 -5.22 2.10
N THR A 197 3.62 -6.28 1.34
CA THR A 197 4.65 -6.83 0.46
C THR A 197 4.30 -6.58 -0.99
N TYR A 198 5.31 -6.25 -1.77
CA TYR A 198 5.22 -6.06 -3.21
C TYR A 198 6.60 -6.27 -3.82
N ASP A 199 6.65 -6.85 -5.01
CA ASP A 199 7.92 -7.14 -5.70
C ASP A 199 8.67 -5.88 -6.15
N GLY A 200 7.93 -4.77 -6.26
CA GLY A 200 8.40 -3.46 -6.66
C GLY A 200 8.88 -3.40 -8.10
N THR A 201 8.25 -4.16 -9.01
CA THR A 201 8.39 -3.88 -10.44
C THR A 201 7.52 -2.69 -10.81
N PHE A 202 8.05 -1.87 -11.73
CA PHE A 202 7.36 -0.75 -12.36
C PHE A 202 6.74 -1.13 -13.71
N ASN A 203 6.73 -2.42 -14.05
CA ASN A 203 6.22 -2.85 -15.33
C ASN A 203 4.69 -2.77 -15.30
N GLU A 204 4.10 -1.98 -16.18
CA GLU A 204 2.65 -1.87 -16.30
C GLU A 204 2.03 -3.26 -16.55
N ARG A 205 2.69 -4.12 -17.33
CA ARG A 205 2.21 -5.49 -17.63
C ARG A 205 2.43 -6.49 -16.50
N ASP A 206 3.00 -6.05 -15.38
CA ASP A 206 3.15 -6.90 -14.23
C ASP A 206 1.84 -6.93 -13.43
N PHE A 207 1.24 -8.11 -13.37
CA PHE A 207 0.04 -8.38 -12.59
C PHE A 207 0.37 -8.63 -11.11
N ASN A 208 1.60 -8.36 -10.68
CA ASN A 208 1.97 -8.40 -9.29
C ASN A 208 1.11 -7.45 -8.48
N ARG A 209 0.68 -7.97 -7.34
CA ARG A 209 -0.33 -7.38 -6.50
C ARG A 209 0.30 -6.94 -5.19
N SER A 210 -0.24 -5.87 -4.62
CA SER A 210 0.09 -5.48 -3.26
C SER A 210 -0.61 -6.46 -2.31
N ASP A 211 0.13 -7.00 -1.35
CA ASP A 211 -0.40 -7.86 -0.30
C ASP A 211 -0.31 -7.14 1.05
N ILE A 212 -1.43 -6.90 1.71
CA ILE A 212 -1.39 -6.41 3.10
C ILE A 212 -1.05 -7.56 4.04
N VAL A 213 0.05 -7.42 4.76
CA VAL A 213 0.54 -8.45 5.68
C VAL A 213 -0.07 -8.26 7.06
N ASP A 214 0.08 -7.08 7.65
CA ASP A 214 -0.40 -6.78 9.00
C ASP A 214 -0.55 -5.26 9.25
N ALA A 215 -1.13 -4.88 10.39
CA ALA A 215 -1.31 -3.48 10.80
C ALA A 215 -1.10 -3.26 12.32
N GLY A 216 -0.13 -2.42 12.68
CA GLY A 216 0.29 -2.12 14.06
C GLY A 216 -0.25 -0.79 14.57
N PRO A 217 -0.29 -0.52 15.90
CA PRO A 217 0.56 -1.10 16.96
C PRO A 217 -0.03 -2.34 17.65
N ARG A 218 -1.08 -2.95 17.10
CA ARG A 218 -1.64 -4.22 17.59
C ARG A 218 -1.69 -5.20 16.43
N PHE A 219 -0.51 -5.64 16.01
CA PHE A 219 -0.33 -6.62 14.96
C PHE A 219 -1.07 -7.91 15.32
N LEU A 220 -1.63 -8.57 14.31
CA LEU A 220 -2.34 -9.83 14.51
C LEU A 220 -1.38 -10.97 14.80
N GLN A 221 -0.18 -10.92 14.21
CA GLN A 221 0.88 -11.85 14.54
C GLN A 221 1.33 -11.60 15.99
N ARG A 222 1.09 -12.59 16.85
CA ARG A 222 1.58 -12.59 18.23
C ARG A 222 2.89 -13.36 18.27
N ASP A 223 3.99 -12.62 18.35
CA ASP A 223 5.26 -13.18 18.80
C ASP A 223 5.22 -13.29 20.34
N PRO A 224 5.43 -14.47 20.94
CA PRO A 224 5.49 -14.63 22.39
C PRO A 224 6.51 -13.70 23.08
N ALA A 225 7.59 -13.33 22.40
CA ALA A 225 8.57 -12.36 22.90
C ALA A 225 7.98 -10.93 23.02
N PHE A 226 6.87 -10.65 22.32
CA PHE A 226 6.24 -9.35 22.25
C PHE A 226 4.74 -9.42 22.58
N PRO A 227 4.37 -9.70 23.85
CA PRO A 227 2.97 -9.92 24.25
C PRO A 227 2.08 -8.69 24.05
N ALA A 228 2.66 -7.49 23.98
CA ALA A 228 1.94 -6.25 23.70
C ALA A 228 1.43 -6.14 22.24
N GLY A 229 1.93 -6.99 21.32
CA GLY A 229 1.53 -7.00 19.91
C GLY A 229 1.98 -5.77 19.12
N ASN A 230 2.96 -5.01 19.64
CA ASN A 230 3.51 -3.84 18.98
C ASN A 230 4.69 -4.14 18.06
N VAL A 231 5.06 -5.41 17.93
CA VAL A 231 6.10 -5.89 17.01
C VAL A 231 5.48 -6.86 16.03
N TRP A 232 5.75 -6.63 14.75
CA TRP A 232 5.50 -7.59 13.68
C TRP A 232 6.82 -8.26 13.29
N THR A 233 6.77 -9.56 12.97
CA THR A 233 7.95 -10.35 12.60
C THR A 233 7.74 -10.97 11.24
N GLY A 234 8.43 -10.44 10.24
CA GLY A 234 8.41 -10.97 8.90
C GLY A 234 9.01 -12.38 8.81
N PRO A 235 8.70 -13.12 7.73
CA PRO A 235 9.29 -14.43 7.50
C PRO A 235 10.82 -14.34 7.38
N PHE A 236 11.50 -15.34 7.94
CA PHE A 236 12.96 -15.43 7.92
C PHE A 236 13.45 -16.19 6.69
N THR A 237 14.35 -15.58 5.91
CA THR A 237 15.14 -16.28 4.89
C THR A 237 16.53 -16.54 5.46
N PRO A 238 17.17 -17.70 5.25
CA PRO A 238 18.54 -17.93 5.69
C PRO A 238 19.48 -16.78 5.29
N PHE A 239 20.18 -16.23 6.28
CA PHE A 239 21.16 -15.16 6.06
C PHE A 239 22.40 -15.74 5.38
N ASN A 240 22.83 -15.13 4.28
CA ASN A 240 24.03 -15.51 3.56
C ASN A 240 25.14 -14.50 3.89
N SER A 241 26.09 -14.90 4.73
CA SER A 241 27.18 -14.03 5.21
C SER A 241 28.13 -13.56 4.09
N THR A 242 28.31 -14.35 3.03
CA THR A 242 29.15 -14.00 1.87
C THR A 242 28.55 -12.85 1.05
N THR A 243 27.23 -12.87 0.84
CA THR A 243 26.51 -11.86 0.03
C THR A 243 25.92 -10.73 0.88
N GLY A 244 25.80 -10.93 2.19
CA GLY A 244 25.10 -10.03 3.09
C GLY A 244 23.59 -9.97 2.89
N LEU A 245 22.98 -10.88 2.11
CA LEU A 245 21.55 -10.92 1.79
C LEU A 245 20.77 -11.91 2.68
N GLY A 246 19.44 -11.80 2.68
CA GLY A 246 18.54 -12.64 3.48
C GLY A 246 18.34 -12.11 4.91
N GLY A 247 17.99 -13.01 5.83
CA GLY A 247 17.56 -12.67 7.19
C GLY A 247 16.05 -12.49 7.32
N GLY A 248 15.62 -11.91 8.43
CA GLY A 248 14.24 -11.53 8.74
C GLY A 248 14.12 -10.03 9.01
N LEU A 249 12.89 -9.53 9.13
CA LEU A 249 12.60 -8.15 9.51
C LEU A 249 11.62 -8.13 10.68
N ARG A 250 12.01 -7.55 11.81
CA ARG A 250 11.09 -7.15 12.88
C ARG A 250 10.76 -5.66 12.74
N VAL A 251 9.48 -5.32 12.89
CA VAL A 251 8.99 -3.93 12.86
C VAL A 251 8.28 -3.64 14.16
N LYS A 252 8.87 -2.78 14.99
CA LYS A 252 8.29 -2.30 16.24
C LYS A 252 7.65 -0.94 16.03
N VAL A 253 6.38 -0.80 16.38
CA VAL A 253 5.73 0.51 16.47
C VAL A 253 6.05 1.10 17.85
N VAL A 254 6.91 2.12 17.86
CA VAL A 254 7.37 2.79 19.09
C VAL A 254 6.31 3.76 19.60
N SER A 255 5.74 4.55 18.69
CA SER A 255 4.64 5.47 19.01
C SER A 255 3.79 5.75 17.78
N VAL A 256 2.54 6.14 18.02
CA VAL A 256 1.60 6.63 17.00
C VAL A 256 1.01 7.95 17.49
N GLY A 257 0.80 8.89 16.58
CA GLY A 257 0.18 10.18 16.85
C GLY A 257 -0.77 10.59 15.72
N PRO A 258 -1.43 11.74 15.82
CA PRO A 258 -2.41 12.17 14.82
C PRO A 258 -1.81 12.46 13.44
N SER A 259 -0.49 12.66 13.33
CA SER A 259 0.19 13.05 12.09
C SER A 259 1.38 12.17 11.71
N SER A 260 1.87 11.32 12.59
CA SER A 260 3.02 10.46 12.32
C SER A 260 3.06 9.25 13.25
N ALA A 261 3.87 8.27 12.88
CA ALA A 261 4.28 7.17 13.74
C ALA A 261 5.80 7.07 13.78
N VAL A 262 6.34 6.63 14.91
CA VAL A 262 7.75 6.26 15.04
C VAL A 262 7.83 4.74 15.02
N VAL A 263 8.64 4.22 14.10
CA VAL A 263 8.89 2.79 13.95
C VAL A 263 10.38 2.49 14.16
N GLU A 264 10.66 1.31 14.67
CA GLU A 264 12.00 0.74 14.73
C GLU A 264 12.00 -0.55 13.91
N LEU A 265 12.81 -0.57 12.86
CA LEU A 265 13.03 -1.72 12.01
C LEU A 265 14.28 -2.42 12.50
N CYS A 266 14.22 -3.73 12.68
CA CYS A 266 15.35 -4.54 13.08
C CYS A 266 15.54 -5.71 12.10
N ARG A 267 16.74 -5.83 11.54
CA ARG A 267 17.09 -6.95 10.66
C ARG A 267 17.58 -8.13 11.50
N MET A 268 16.88 -9.24 11.38
CA MET A 268 17.26 -10.50 12.00
C MET A 268 18.35 -11.17 11.14
N TYR A 269 19.44 -11.59 11.76
CA TYR A 269 20.51 -12.39 11.16
C TYR A 269 20.37 -13.88 11.48
N SER A 270 19.62 -14.20 12.53
CA SER A 270 19.27 -15.55 12.96
C SER A 270 17.83 -15.56 13.48
N GLN A 271 17.25 -16.73 13.70
CA GLN A 271 15.97 -16.88 14.39
C GLN A 271 16.12 -16.95 15.92
N THR A 272 17.35 -17.15 16.39
CA THR A 272 17.74 -17.20 17.80
C THR A 272 19.09 -16.50 17.98
N GLU A 273 19.44 -16.06 19.19
CA GLU A 273 20.74 -15.41 19.43
C GLU A 273 21.91 -16.36 19.16
N GLY A 274 21.82 -17.59 19.65
CA GLY A 274 22.85 -18.60 19.50
C GLY A 274 22.48 -19.93 20.13
N LYS A 275 23.50 -20.74 20.42
CA LYS A 275 23.34 -21.88 21.33
C LYS A 275 23.96 -21.51 22.68
N PRO A 276 23.47 -22.05 23.80
CA PRO A 276 24.11 -21.83 25.09
C PRO A 276 25.62 -22.10 25.06
N GLY A 277 26.42 -21.12 25.49
CA GLY A 277 27.89 -21.17 25.47
C GLY A 277 28.54 -20.95 24.10
N SER A 278 27.79 -20.53 23.09
CA SER A 278 28.35 -20.15 21.79
C SER A 278 28.85 -18.70 21.79
N ALA A 279 29.80 -18.39 20.89
CA ALA A 279 30.36 -17.04 20.79
C ALA A 279 29.31 -15.99 20.42
N GLU A 280 28.22 -16.39 19.77
CA GLU A 280 27.07 -15.53 19.50
C GLU A 280 26.42 -15.07 20.81
N CYS A 281 26.12 -15.99 21.72
CA CYS A 281 25.61 -15.70 23.05
C CYS A 281 26.58 -14.91 23.93
N ASP A 282 27.88 -14.89 23.63
CA ASP A 282 28.85 -14.08 24.38
C ASP A 282 29.12 -12.71 23.72
N SER A 283 28.54 -12.45 22.53
CA SER A 283 28.89 -11.28 21.72
C SER A 283 28.22 -9.97 22.13
N ASN A 284 27.24 -10.02 23.05
CA ASN A 284 26.40 -8.88 23.44
C ASN A 284 25.75 -8.16 22.23
N LEU A 285 25.45 -8.95 21.20
CA LEU A 285 24.69 -8.55 20.01
C LEU A 285 23.29 -9.16 20.13
N ASP A 286 22.35 -8.59 19.39
CA ASP A 286 20.96 -9.03 19.31
C ASP A 286 20.70 -9.42 17.86
N ARG A 287 20.84 -10.70 17.53
CA ARG A 287 20.83 -11.26 16.18
C ARG A 287 19.43 -11.63 15.73
N ASP A 288 18.51 -11.89 16.64
CA ASP A 288 17.14 -12.26 16.33
C ASP A 288 16.17 -11.07 16.44
N CYS A 289 16.60 -9.93 16.99
CA CYS A 289 15.84 -8.71 17.19
C CYS A 289 14.79 -8.76 18.32
N ASP A 290 14.93 -9.60 19.34
CA ASP A 290 13.97 -9.67 20.43
C ASP A 290 14.17 -8.57 21.50
N GLY A 291 15.37 -7.96 21.52
CA GLY A 291 15.78 -6.93 22.47
C GLY A 291 16.43 -7.44 23.75
N LEU A 292 16.72 -8.73 23.81
CA LEU A 292 17.57 -9.38 24.77
C LEU A 292 18.92 -9.65 24.11
N VAL A 293 19.95 -9.85 24.94
CA VAL A 293 21.31 -10.13 24.48
C VAL A 293 21.99 -11.05 25.48
N ALA A 294 22.91 -11.86 24.99
CA ALA A 294 23.78 -12.69 25.83
C ALA A 294 23.05 -13.51 26.91
N ALA A 295 23.59 -13.62 28.12
CA ALA A 295 23.03 -14.47 29.17
C ALA A 295 21.61 -14.08 29.67
N VAL A 296 21.13 -12.87 29.34
CA VAL A 296 19.73 -12.49 29.65
C VAL A 296 18.75 -12.93 28.56
N ASP A 297 19.27 -13.38 27.42
CA ASP A 297 18.50 -13.95 26.33
C ASP A 297 18.13 -15.42 26.65
N PRO A 298 16.84 -15.78 26.63
CA PRO A 298 16.38 -17.15 26.81
C PRO A 298 17.02 -18.15 25.84
N ASP A 299 17.41 -17.74 24.64
CA ASP A 299 18.07 -18.62 23.67
C ASP A 299 19.47 -19.07 24.16
N CYS A 300 20.09 -18.28 25.04
CA CYS A 300 21.44 -18.49 25.54
C CYS A 300 21.50 -19.24 26.88
N ASN A 301 20.38 -19.40 27.58
CA ASN A 301 20.35 -20.04 28.90
C ASN A 301 20.02 -21.54 28.86
N GLY A 302 19.66 -22.08 27.68
CA GLY A 302 19.37 -23.51 27.49
C GLY A 302 18.03 -23.96 28.08
N GLU A 303 17.18 -23.03 28.54
CA GLU A 303 15.85 -23.34 29.06
C GLU A 303 14.83 -23.65 27.93
N TRP A 304 15.14 -23.31 26.68
CA TRP A 304 14.39 -23.80 25.52
C TRP A 304 14.77 -25.26 25.23
N GLY A 305 14.17 -26.15 26.03
CA GLY A 305 14.24 -27.60 25.85
C GLY A 305 14.02 -27.98 24.38
N SER A 306 14.93 -28.81 23.88
CA SER A 306 15.18 -29.23 22.50
C SER A 306 14.00 -29.87 21.72
N ASP A 307 12.77 -29.84 22.22
CA ASP A 307 11.64 -30.59 21.65
C ASP A 307 10.45 -29.73 21.18
N THR A 308 10.46 -28.41 21.38
CA THR A 308 9.39 -27.54 20.85
C THR A 308 9.90 -26.75 19.64
N ILE A 309 10.29 -27.47 18.58
CA ILE A 309 10.44 -26.85 17.26
C ILE A 309 9.07 -26.26 16.91
N LEU A 310 8.96 -24.94 16.98
CA LEU A 310 7.95 -24.17 16.28
C LEU A 310 8.10 -24.48 14.78
N SER A 311 7.55 -25.62 14.37
CA SER A 311 6.94 -25.72 13.06
C SER A 311 5.92 -24.59 13.05
N GLN A 312 6.33 -23.42 12.56
CA GLN A 312 5.40 -22.48 11.99
C GLN A 312 4.77 -23.22 10.82
N GLY A 313 3.77 -24.06 11.15
CA GLY A 313 2.82 -24.59 10.20
C GLY A 313 2.30 -23.43 9.35
N PRO A 314 1.90 -23.70 8.10
CA PRO A 314 1.41 -22.65 7.20
C PRO A 314 0.47 -21.75 7.99
N ALA A 315 0.72 -20.43 7.95
CA ALA A 315 -0.15 -19.43 8.55
C ALA A 315 -1.58 -19.91 8.34
N SER A 316 -2.23 -20.30 9.44
CA SER A 316 -3.58 -20.85 9.34
C SER A 316 -4.41 -19.81 8.59
N PRO A 317 -5.25 -20.21 7.62
CA PRO A 317 -6.14 -19.26 6.99
C PRO A 317 -6.86 -18.51 8.12
N LEU A 318 -6.64 -17.20 8.16
CA LEU A 318 -7.25 -16.33 9.16
C LEU A 318 -8.76 -16.61 9.15
N PRO A 319 -9.42 -16.71 10.32
CA PRO A 319 -10.85 -16.95 10.36
C PRO A 319 -11.57 -15.86 9.57
N ASP A 320 -12.41 -16.32 8.65
CA ASP A 320 -13.27 -15.53 7.78
C ASP A 320 -14.04 -14.49 8.62
N ALA A 321 -13.97 -13.23 8.22
CA ALA A 321 -14.65 -12.14 8.89
C ALA A 321 -16.13 -12.13 8.48
N THR A 322 -16.88 -13.17 8.87
CA THR A 322 -18.33 -13.24 8.69
C THR A 322 -19.06 -13.27 10.04
N ASP A 323 -19.88 -12.23 10.23
CA ASP A 323 -21.02 -12.07 11.15
C ASP A 323 -20.85 -12.36 12.65
N GLY A 324 -20.62 -11.29 13.41
CA GLY A 324 -20.93 -11.19 14.84
C GLY A 324 -22.19 -10.36 15.11
N ARG A 325 -23.38 -10.91 14.86
CA ARG A 325 -24.61 -10.48 15.56
C ARG A 325 -24.75 -11.32 16.82
N GLN A 326 -24.44 -10.76 18.00
CA GLN A 326 -24.96 -11.29 19.25
C GLN A 326 -25.20 -10.20 20.29
N ALA A 327 -26.08 -10.54 21.23
CA ALA A 327 -27.03 -9.68 21.89
C ALA A 327 -26.44 -8.73 22.96
N SER A 328 -27.17 -7.62 23.09
CA SER A 328 -27.17 -6.64 24.17
C SER A 328 -27.08 -7.28 25.58
N SER A 329 -26.09 -6.82 26.35
CA SER A 329 -26.10 -6.83 27.82
C SER A 329 -25.86 -5.41 28.33
N SER A 330 -26.73 -4.97 29.24
CA SER A 330 -26.88 -3.62 29.79
C SER A 330 -25.60 -3.03 30.41
N PRO A 331 -25.44 -1.69 30.41
CA PRO A 331 -24.29 -1.02 31.01
C PRO A 331 -24.46 -0.82 32.54
N PRO A 332 -23.37 -0.81 33.32
CA PRO A 332 -23.37 -0.44 34.74
C PRO A 332 -23.44 1.09 34.93
N PRO A 333 -23.85 1.58 36.11
CA PRO A 333 -24.12 3.00 36.34
C PRO A 333 -22.84 3.85 36.33
N THR A 334 -22.93 4.98 35.63
CA THR A 334 -21.91 6.02 35.51
C THR A 334 -21.74 6.78 36.82
N ARG A 335 -20.51 6.83 37.34
CA ARG A 335 -20.10 7.83 38.35
C ARG A 335 -19.85 9.17 37.67
N SER A 336 -20.41 10.23 38.24
CA SER A 336 -20.22 11.62 37.79
C SER A 336 -18.76 12.08 37.92
N PRO A 337 -18.24 12.86 36.97
CA PRO A 337 -16.91 13.47 37.08
C PRO A 337 -16.93 14.68 38.03
N PRO A 338 -15.81 14.99 38.71
CA PRO A 338 -15.69 16.17 39.56
C PRO A 338 -15.65 17.46 38.72
N SER A 339 -16.26 18.50 39.28
CA SER A 339 -16.35 19.86 38.72
C SER A 339 -14.99 20.53 38.52
N SER A 340 -14.80 21.10 37.33
CA SER A 340 -13.61 21.86 36.93
C SER A 340 -13.41 23.14 37.76
N PRO A 341 -12.16 23.55 38.06
CA PRO A 341 -11.87 24.81 38.74
C PRO A 341 -12.03 26.02 37.81
N PRO A 342 -12.27 27.23 38.37
CA PRO A 342 -12.52 28.44 37.59
C PRO A 342 -11.25 28.97 36.90
N PRO A 343 -11.38 29.67 35.75
CA PRO A 343 -10.24 30.15 34.99
C PRO A 343 -9.53 31.32 35.68
N ALA A 344 -8.19 31.24 35.68
CA ALA A 344 -7.31 32.29 36.18
C ALA A 344 -7.36 33.54 35.30
N ARG A 345 -7.36 34.69 35.97
CA ARG A 345 -7.46 36.05 35.42
C ARG A 345 -6.17 36.42 34.67
N SER A 346 -6.27 36.62 33.36
CA SER A 346 -5.14 37.04 32.50
C SER A 346 -4.86 38.54 32.66
N THR A 347 -3.65 38.88 33.11
CA THR A 347 -3.12 40.25 33.12
C THR A 347 -2.53 40.60 31.76
N ARG A 348 -3.08 41.64 31.13
CA ARG A 348 -2.74 42.13 29.79
C ARG A 348 -1.42 42.92 29.82
N ALA A 349 -0.42 42.48 29.06
CA ALA A 349 0.80 43.24 28.79
C ALA A 349 0.57 44.28 27.65
N PRO A 350 1.32 45.41 27.63
CA PRO A 350 1.17 46.45 26.61
C PRO A 350 1.80 46.06 25.27
N PRO A 351 1.32 46.64 24.15
CA PRO A 351 1.76 46.25 22.81
C PRO A 351 3.16 46.78 22.47
N ALA A 352 4.00 45.89 21.93
CA ALA A 352 5.30 46.24 21.34
C ALA A 352 5.12 46.96 20.00
N ARG A 353 5.99 47.95 19.74
CA ARG A 353 6.06 48.72 18.49
C ARG A 353 6.55 47.84 17.34
N SER A 354 5.87 47.93 16.19
CA SER A 354 6.25 47.28 14.94
C SER A 354 7.48 47.94 14.28
N PRO A 355 8.41 47.16 13.69
CA PRO A 355 9.48 47.70 12.86
C PRO A 355 9.00 48.08 11.44
N PRO A 356 9.73 48.93 10.70
CA PRO A 356 9.32 49.43 9.40
C PRO A 356 9.44 48.34 8.31
N SER A 357 8.39 48.25 7.48
CA SER A 357 8.30 47.33 6.34
C SER A 357 9.33 47.63 5.26
N ALA A 358 10.08 46.60 4.85
CA ALA A 358 10.91 46.63 3.66
C ALA A 358 10.03 46.67 2.39
N VAL A 359 10.44 47.51 1.43
CA VAL A 359 9.81 47.68 0.13
C VAL A 359 10.09 46.45 -0.74
N VAL A 360 9.03 45.71 -1.09
CA VAL A 360 9.07 44.61 -2.05
C VAL A 360 8.77 45.15 -3.45
N PRO A 361 9.62 44.92 -4.47
CA PRO A 361 9.32 45.31 -5.85
C PRO A 361 8.20 44.44 -6.42
N GLY A 362 7.20 45.10 -7.01
CA GLY A 362 5.96 44.49 -7.47
C GLY A 362 6.11 43.57 -8.70
N PRO A 363 5.17 42.62 -8.89
CA PRO A 363 5.22 41.69 -10.01
C PRO A 363 4.83 42.35 -11.33
N SER A 364 5.58 42.00 -12.37
CA SER A 364 5.34 42.37 -13.77
C SER A 364 3.97 41.85 -14.24
N ARG A 365 3.17 42.74 -14.83
CA ARG A 365 1.84 42.43 -15.39
C ARG A 365 1.96 41.60 -16.66
N SER A 366 1.43 40.39 -16.65
CA SER A 366 1.11 39.63 -17.87
C SER A 366 -0.12 40.22 -18.58
N PRO A 367 -0.21 40.11 -19.92
CA PRO A 367 -1.32 40.67 -20.70
C PRO A 367 -2.63 39.92 -20.47
N ARG A 368 -3.72 40.67 -20.30
CA ARG A 368 -5.10 40.16 -20.25
C ARG A 368 -5.51 39.65 -21.63
N PHE A 369 -5.88 38.37 -21.72
CA PHE A 369 -6.74 37.89 -22.80
C PHE A 369 -8.21 38.22 -22.45
N SER A 370 -8.87 38.93 -23.35
CA SER A 370 -10.30 39.24 -23.27
C SER A 370 -11.12 37.97 -23.50
N ALA A 371 -12.07 37.69 -22.61
CA ALA A 371 -13.05 36.62 -22.79
C ALA A 371 -14.01 36.93 -23.95
N PRO A 372 -14.43 35.92 -24.74
CA PRO A 372 -15.47 36.11 -25.75
C PRO A 372 -16.84 36.34 -25.10
N PRO A 373 -17.76 37.05 -25.77
CA PRO A 373 -19.09 37.35 -25.25
C PRO A 373 -19.95 36.07 -25.13
N PRO A 374 -20.93 36.05 -24.20
CA PRO A 374 -21.81 34.91 -24.00
C PRO A 374 -22.72 34.69 -25.22
N SER A 375 -22.75 33.45 -25.69
CA SER A 375 -23.70 32.97 -26.71
C SER A 375 -25.09 32.81 -26.08
N ASN A 376 -26.08 33.49 -26.66
CA ASN A 376 -27.49 33.33 -26.33
C ASN A 376 -27.95 31.91 -26.68
N SER A 377 -28.21 31.10 -25.66
CA SER A 377 -28.91 29.82 -25.82
C SER A 377 -30.43 30.06 -25.78
N PRO A 378 -31.21 29.46 -26.71
CA PRO A 378 -32.67 29.55 -26.71
C PRO A 378 -33.28 28.77 -25.53
N PRO A 379 -34.48 29.17 -25.05
CA PRO A 379 -35.12 28.54 -23.90
C PRO A 379 -35.57 27.10 -24.22
N LEU A 380 -35.30 26.20 -23.28
CA LEU A 380 -35.82 24.83 -23.27
C LEU A 380 -37.36 24.82 -23.14
N PRO A 381 -38.07 23.95 -23.87
CA PRO A 381 -39.51 23.80 -23.73
C PRO A 381 -39.88 23.20 -22.38
N GLN A 382 -40.92 23.76 -21.77
CA GLN A 382 -41.49 23.34 -20.51
C GLN A 382 -42.00 21.89 -20.59
N SER A 383 -41.50 21.05 -19.68
CA SER A 383 -41.93 19.67 -19.47
C SER A 383 -43.37 19.65 -18.95
N MET A 384 -44.26 18.98 -19.69
CA MET A 384 -45.62 18.66 -19.25
C MET A 384 -45.59 17.62 -18.12
N ALA A 385 -46.34 17.90 -17.05
CA ALA A 385 -46.58 16.97 -15.95
C ALA A 385 -47.36 15.73 -16.43
N PRO A 386 -47.03 14.52 -15.95
CA PRO A 386 -47.83 13.34 -16.23
C PRO A 386 -49.12 13.30 -15.38
N PRO A 387 -50.23 12.78 -15.91
CA PRO A 387 -51.48 12.65 -15.18
C PRO A 387 -51.42 11.51 -14.15
N SER A 388 -51.91 11.81 -12.96
CA SER A 388 -52.20 10.89 -11.88
C SER A 388 -53.26 9.86 -12.28
N SER A 389 -52.96 8.57 -12.12
CA SER A 389 -53.95 7.48 -12.19
C SER A 389 -54.14 6.84 -10.81
N PRO A 390 -55.38 6.51 -10.42
CA PRO A 390 -55.70 5.97 -9.11
C PRO A 390 -55.59 4.43 -9.11
N HIS A 391 -54.95 3.86 -8.09
CA HIS A 391 -55.08 2.44 -7.79
C HIS A 391 -55.82 2.22 -6.45
N PRO A 392 -56.82 1.32 -6.43
CA PRO A 392 -57.56 0.99 -5.23
C PRO A 392 -56.85 -0.04 -4.36
N ARG A 393 -57.11 0.14 -3.07
CA ARG A 393 -56.75 -0.68 -1.91
C ARG A 393 -57.31 -2.11 -2.04
N THR A 394 -56.47 -3.13 -1.90
CA THR A 394 -56.90 -4.50 -1.53
C THR A 394 -55.96 -5.07 -0.46
N GLN A 395 -56.59 -5.74 0.51
CA GLN A 395 -56.06 -6.29 1.75
C GLN A 395 -55.45 -7.70 1.54
N PRO A 396 -54.78 -8.29 2.56
CA PRO A 396 -53.80 -9.36 2.39
C PRO A 396 -54.41 -10.76 2.47
N SER A 397 -53.90 -11.67 1.65
CA SER A 397 -54.24 -13.09 1.68
C SER A 397 -52.99 -13.97 1.82
N SER A 398 -52.95 -14.67 2.96
CA SER A 398 -52.47 -16.04 3.20
C SER A 398 -51.08 -16.47 2.71
N LEU A 399 -50.25 -16.84 3.69
CA LEU A 399 -49.05 -17.68 3.60
C LEU A 399 -49.34 -19.04 2.90
N PRO A 400 -48.44 -19.55 2.05
CA PRO A 400 -48.45 -20.95 1.65
C PRO A 400 -47.58 -21.82 2.59
N PRO A 401 -47.85 -23.14 2.65
CA PRO A 401 -47.32 -24.04 3.68
C PRO A 401 -45.88 -24.52 3.42
N SER A 402 -45.25 -24.88 4.53
CA SER A 402 -43.95 -25.53 4.69
C SER A 402 -43.79 -26.77 3.80
N LEU A 403 -42.75 -26.80 2.96
CA LEU A 403 -42.33 -27.97 2.21
C LEU A 403 -41.33 -28.80 3.02
N LYS A 404 -41.62 -30.11 3.12
CA LYS A 404 -40.79 -31.16 3.73
C LYS A 404 -39.44 -31.33 3.01
N PRO A 405 -38.38 -31.78 3.71
CA PRO A 405 -37.07 -32.02 3.12
C PRO A 405 -37.07 -33.28 2.24
N LEU A 406 -36.57 -33.14 1.01
CA LEU A 406 -36.31 -34.25 0.10
C LEU A 406 -34.95 -34.89 0.44
N SER A 407 -34.96 -36.22 0.48
CA SER A 407 -33.82 -37.10 0.75
C SER A 407 -32.73 -36.98 -0.30
N SER A 408 -31.48 -37.05 0.15
CA SER A 408 -30.25 -37.11 -0.63
C SER A 408 -30.20 -38.35 -1.54
N SER A 409 -30.40 -38.15 -2.84
CA SER A 409 -29.99 -39.11 -3.88
C SER A 409 -28.65 -38.69 -4.46
N SER A 410 -27.66 -39.57 -4.33
CA SER A 410 -26.29 -39.51 -4.85
C SER A 410 -26.25 -39.24 -6.36
N LEU A 411 -25.66 -38.12 -6.77
CA LEU A 411 -25.28 -37.85 -8.15
C LEU A 411 -23.97 -38.59 -8.50
N PRO A 412 -23.84 -39.15 -9.72
CA PRO A 412 -22.60 -39.76 -10.18
C PRO A 412 -21.52 -38.67 -10.46
N PRO A 413 -20.23 -39.03 -10.36
CA PRO A 413 -19.14 -38.07 -10.55
C PRO A 413 -19.10 -37.56 -12.01
N PRO A 414 -18.68 -36.30 -12.23
CA PRO A 414 -18.61 -35.73 -13.57
C PRO A 414 -17.55 -36.43 -14.41
N ARG A 415 -17.94 -36.79 -15.65
CA ARG A 415 -17.01 -37.28 -16.69
C ARG A 415 -15.94 -36.23 -16.98
N SER A 416 -14.68 -36.65 -16.90
CA SER A 416 -13.52 -35.84 -17.31
C SER A 416 -13.63 -35.50 -18.81
N GLN A 417 -13.95 -34.24 -19.14
CA GLN A 417 -13.75 -33.71 -20.48
C GLN A 417 -12.25 -33.56 -20.74
N ARG A 418 -11.72 -34.38 -21.66
CA ARG A 418 -10.39 -34.17 -22.22
C ARG A 418 -10.42 -32.90 -23.07
N TRP A 419 -9.57 -31.94 -22.71
CA TRP A 419 -9.27 -30.79 -23.56
C TRP A 419 -8.52 -31.25 -24.82
N PRO A 420 -8.80 -30.67 -26.00
CA PRO A 420 -8.00 -30.92 -27.19
C PRO A 420 -6.56 -30.41 -26.99
N PRO A 421 -5.57 -31.05 -27.63
CA PRO A 421 -4.17 -30.63 -27.51
C PRO A 421 -3.98 -29.22 -28.04
N SER A 422 -3.23 -28.41 -27.30
CA SER A 422 -2.84 -27.04 -27.67
C SER A 422 -2.16 -27.02 -29.06
N PRO A 423 -2.47 -26.04 -29.93
CA PRO A 423 -1.79 -25.90 -31.20
C PRO A 423 -0.29 -25.61 -30.95
N LYS A 424 0.56 -26.32 -31.70
CA LYS A 424 2.01 -26.15 -31.67
C LYS A 424 2.36 -24.70 -32.05
N LEU A 425 2.89 -23.95 -31.07
CA LEU A 425 3.50 -22.63 -31.31
C LEU A 425 4.65 -22.79 -32.29
N ARG A 426 4.50 -22.25 -33.50
CA ARG A 426 5.61 -22.01 -34.42
C ARG A 426 6.53 -20.97 -33.79
N LEU A 427 7.75 -21.38 -33.46
CA LEU A 427 8.84 -20.48 -33.09
C LEU A 427 9.10 -19.52 -34.25
N LEU A 428 8.81 -18.24 -34.04
CA LEU A 428 9.26 -17.17 -34.92
C LEU A 428 10.78 -17.03 -34.82
N PRO A 429 11.47 -16.64 -35.91
CA PRO A 429 12.92 -16.49 -35.92
C PRO A 429 13.37 -15.45 -34.88
N ARG A 430 14.46 -15.77 -34.17
CA ARG A 430 15.11 -14.87 -33.21
C ARG A 430 15.48 -13.56 -33.90
N PHE A 431 15.02 -12.45 -33.34
CA PHE A 431 15.55 -11.13 -33.67
C PHE A 431 17.04 -11.06 -33.30
N PRO A 432 17.88 -10.40 -34.12
CA PRO A 432 19.28 -10.16 -33.78
C PRO A 432 19.36 -9.31 -32.50
N GLN A 433 20.22 -9.72 -31.57
CA GLN A 433 20.51 -8.95 -30.38
C GLN A 433 21.15 -7.61 -30.78
N PRO A 434 20.79 -6.49 -30.12
CA PRO A 434 21.48 -5.23 -30.33
C PRO A 434 22.93 -5.34 -29.87
N SER A 435 23.85 -4.83 -30.69
CA SER A 435 25.27 -4.75 -30.36
C SER A 435 25.50 -3.96 -29.06
N PRO A 436 26.50 -4.35 -28.25
CA PRO A 436 26.84 -3.60 -27.04
C PRO A 436 27.25 -2.16 -27.39
N PRO A 437 26.94 -1.19 -26.51
CA PRO A 437 27.29 0.20 -26.73
C PRO A 437 28.81 0.37 -26.77
N LEU A 438 29.27 1.22 -27.69
CA LEU A 438 30.68 1.61 -27.79
C LEU A 438 31.15 2.28 -26.49
N PRO A 439 32.40 2.05 -26.07
CA PRO A 439 32.96 2.72 -24.90
C PRO A 439 33.02 4.24 -25.12
N PRO A 440 32.82 5.04 -24.06
CA PRO A 440 32.91 6.48 -24.16
C PRO A 440 34.33 6.93 -24.55
N PRO A 441 34.46 8.03 -25.32
CA PRO A 441 35.76 8.55 -25.68
C PRO A 441 36.53 9.00 -24.42
N HIS A 442 37.83 8.66 -24.38
CA HIS A 442 38.74 9.06 -23.33
C HIS A 442 38.70 10.58 -23.11
N GLN A 443 38.22 11.01 -21.94
CA GLN A 443 38.42 12.38 -21.47
C GLN A 443 39.93 12.59 -21.26
N GLN A 444 40.52 13.47 -22.07
CA GLN A 444 41.86 13.99 -21.83
C GLN A 444 41.86 14.74 -20.49
N GLN A 445 42.72 14.33 -19.57
CA GLN A 445 42.94 15.04 -18.32
C GLN A 445 43.52 16.43 -18.61
N PRO A 446 43.02 17.50 -17.97
CA PRO A 446 43.65 18.81 -18.06
C PRO A 446 45.04 18.80 -17.40
N PRO A 447 45.99 19.61 -17.89
CA PRO A 447 47.35 19.65 -17.37
C PRO A 447 47.36 20.09 -15.90
N ARG A 448 48.10 19.34 -15.07
CA ARG A 448 48.35 19.66 -13.65
C ARG A 448 49.07 21.00 -13.54
N SER A 449 48.43 21.97 -12.90
CA SER A 449 49.06 23.20 -12.44
C SER A 449 50.09 22.88 -11.35
N ARG A 450 51.33 23.33 -11.54
CA ARG A 450 52.41 23.25 -10.55
C ARG A 450 52.11 24.20 -9.40
N LEU A 451 52.14 23.67 -8.17
CA LEU A 451 52.17 24.47 -6.94
C LEU A 451 53.54 25.15 -6.80
N PRO A 452 53.60 26.40 -6.31
CA PRO A 452 54.86 27.08 -6.03
C PRO A 452 55.50 26.55 -4.74
N THR A 453 56.80 26.30 -4.80
CA THR A 453 57.68 26.03 -3.66
C THR A 453 57.74 27.22 -2.70
N PRO A 454 57.78 27.00 -1.38
CA PRO A 454 57.98 28.07 -0.41
C PRO A 454 59.45 28.52 -0.39
N SER A 455 59.66 29.83 -0.42
CA SER A 455 60.95 30.48 -0.22
C SER A 455 61.27 30.59 1.27
N ASN A 456 62.51 30.28 1.63
CA ASN A 456 63.08 30.48 2.97
C ASN A 456 63.08 31.96 3.36
N VAL A 457 62.53 32.26 4.54
CA VAL A 457 63.02 33.27 5.52
C VAL A 457 62.76 32.72 6.91
#